data_AF-A0A077W9V2-F1
#
_entry.id   AF-A0A077W9V2-F1
#
_cell.length_a   1.000
_cell.length_b   1.000
_cell.length_c   1.000
_cell.angle_alpha   90.00
_cell.angle_beta   90.00
_cell.angle_gamma   90.00
#
_symmetry.space_group_name_H-M   'P 1'
#
loop_
_entity.id
_entity.type
_entity.pdbx_description
1 polymer ?
#
loop_
_entity_poly.entity_id
_entity_poly.type
_entity_poly.pdbx_seq_one_letter_code
_entity_poly.pdbx_strand_id
1 'polypeptide(L)'
;MSDIARPTTGPPGFLMKRWHKCSSGNTKTSVLLRELPSLDQVLRRQSRPPVCLYNFYIVLRDRLELETLLDFWLDVQQAKVLYKRHIKQSTKKSNTRNMTPPLSPAPTTMSHDQQLTHSLLMLASGNSSVARPSVGTVGSHGSNNTTSTVVTRAAMQEFIEHIYLRYIVPNAEKELMHLPLSMRDAIADQFASSKTGITDPFMVFNDAQHYVHQLLQATWPYFLRYKALMNLTLNQQLGRIAAGLAALLVGFSVEFSLIFLNIQPWHTRIWGVLPIFVGVYCLISGLTGLDPIWVLAFNVSETTTFHFNRIQQPNVRPILSERSIVVLAVCLLITILLIIIFCALPGKRL
;
A
#
# COMPACT_ATOMS: atom_id res chain seq x y z
N MET A 1 -21.40 -18.08 -28.07
CA MET A 1 -22.07 -17.32 -27.00
C MET A 1 -21.49 -17.77 -25.68
N SER A 2 -20.62 -16.95 -25.10
CA SER A 2 -20.21 -17.03 -23.69
C SER A 2 -19.38 -15.78 -23.42
N ASP A 3 -20.10 -14.75 -22.96
CA ASP A 3 -19.59 -13.46 -22.54
C ASP A 3 -18.47 -13.61 -21.52
N ILE A 4 -17.31 -13.04 -21.87
CA ILE A 4 -16.21 -12.82 -20.94
C ILE A 4 -16.65 -11.69 -20.01
N ALA A 5 -17.07 -12.05 -18.81
CA ALA A 5 -17.40 -11.12 -17.74
C ALA A 5 -16.18 -10.21 -17.47
N ARG A 6 -16.31 -8.93 -17.81
CA ARG A 6 -15.40 -7.89 -17.33
C ARG A 6 -15.57 -7.77 -15.81
N PRO A 7 -14.50 -7.68 -15.02
CA PRO A 7 -14.62 -7.27 -13.63
C PRO A 7 -15.12 -5.82 -13.57
N THR A 8 -16.37 -5.65 -13.16
CA THR A 8 -17.07 -4.37 -13.02
C THR A 8 -16.84 -3.76 -11.65
N THR A 9 -15.61 -3.39 -11.30
CA THR A 9 -15.30 -2.47 -10.18
C THR A 9 -13.92 -1.83 -10.35
N GLY A 10 -13.59 -1.39 -11.56
CA GLY A 10 -12.53 -0.40 -11.76
C GLY A 10 -12.99 0.99 -11.30
N PRO A 11 -12.12 1.83 -10.70
CA PRO A 11 -12.48 3.21 -10.36
C PRO A 11 -12.99 3.94 -11.62
N PRO A 12 -13.94 4.88 -11.48
CA PRO A 12 -14.68 5.44 -12.61
C PRO A 12 -13.73 5.94 -13.70
N GLY A 13 -13.90 5.41 -14.93
CA GLY A 13 -13.03 5.66 -16.09
C GLY A 13 -12.89 7.14 -16.50
N PHE A 14 -13.67 8.03 -15.90
CA PHE A 14 -13.50 9.48 -15.97
C PHE A 14 -12.14 9.95 -15.41
N LEU A 15 -11.60 9.27 -14.39
CA LEU A 15 -10.27 9.57 -13.83
C LEU A 15 -9.12 9.17 -14.76
N MET A 16 -9.32 8.16 -15.61
CA MET A 16 -8.31 7.68 -16.57
C MET A 16 -8.14 8.61 -17.79
N LYS A 17 -9.23 9.17 -18.33
CA LYS A 17 -9.17 10.09 -19.50
C LYS A 17 -8.46 11.41 -19.19
N ARG A 18 -8.46 11.84 -17.92
CA ARG A 18 -7.83 13.09 -17.47
C ARG A 18 -6.29 13.03 -17.47
N TRP A 19 -5.70 11.83 -17.58
CA TRP A 19 -4.25 11.61 -17.49
C TRP A 19 -3.47 11.99 -18.76
N HIS A 20 -3.98 11.67 -19.95
CA HIS A 20 -3.30 12.06 -21.20
C HIS A 20 -3.23 13.57 -21.40
N LYS A 21 -4.17 14.32 -20.82
CA LYS A 21 -4.29 15.77 -21.05
C LYS A 21 -3.48 16.64 -20.08
N CYS A 22 -3.20 16.17 -18.85
CA CYS A 22 -2.42 16.96 -17.87
C CYS A 22 -0.91 16.62 -17.83
N SER A 23 -0.43 15.55 -18.46
CA SER A 23 1.00 15.19 -18.46
C SER A 23 1.82 15.90 -19.55
N SER A 24 1.19 16.63 -20.46
CA SER A 24 1.88 17.17 -21.65
C SER A 24 2.65 18.48 -21.41
N GLY A 25 2.60 19.06 -20.21
CA GLY A 25 3.13 20.41 -19.96
C GLY A 25 4.36 20.52 -19.05
N ASN A 26 4.76 19.48 -18.31
CA ASN A 26 5.82 19.60 -17.31
C ASN A 26 6.87 18.49 -17.43
N THR A 27 8.00 18.84 -18.04
CA THR A 27 9.17 17.97 -18.24
C THR A 27 9.80 17.52 -16.93
N LYS A 28 9.66 18.29 -15.84
CA LYS A 28 10.24 17.95 -14.53
C LYS A 28 9.48 16.83 -13.83
N THR A 29 8.15 16.92 -13.78
CA THR A 29 7.31 15.89 -13.13
C THR A 29 7.46 14.53 -13.81
N SER A 30 7.56 14.49 -15.14
CA SER A 30 7.74 13.25 -15.89
C SER A 30 9.11 12.60 -15.68
N VAL A 31 10.17 13.40 -15.50
CA VAL A 31 11.50 12.91 -15.10
C VAL A 31 11.45 12.33 -13.67
N LEU A 32 10.88 13.06 -12.71
CA LEU A 32 10.77 12.59 -11.32
C LEU A 32 9.94 11.31 -11.19
N LEU A 33 8.92 11.13 -12.03
CA LEU A 33 8.12 9.90 -12.10
C LEU A 33 8.92 8.69 -12.60
N ARG A 34 9.91 8.90 -13.48
CA ARG A 34 10.81 7.84 -13.96
C ARG A 34 11.86 7.44 -12.92
N GLU A 35 12.19 8.36 -12.02
CA GLU A 35 13.12 8.14 -10.91
C GLU A 35 12.46 7.55 -9.65
N LEU A 36 11.16 7.22 -9.71
CA LEU A 36 10.47 6.54 -8.62
C LEU A 36 10.99 5.10 -8.46
N PRO A 37 10.94 4.54 -7.23
CA PRO A 37 11.46 3.21 -6.99
C PRO A 37 10.70 2.18 -7.83
N SER A 38 11.42 1.17 -8.32
CA SER A 38 10.79 0.06 -9.05
C SER A 38 10.05 -0.87 -8.11
N LEU A 39 9.14 -1.70 -8.66
CA LEU A 39 8.46 -2.75 -7.90
C LEU A 39 9.48 -3.62 -7.15
N ASP A 40 10.56 -4.02 -7.82
CA ASP A 40 11.59 -4.86 -7.19
C ASP A 40 12.27 -4.20 -6.00
N GLN A 41 12.53 -2.88 -6.07
CA GLN A 41 13.10 -2.14 -4.93
C GLN A 41 12.13 -2.12 -3.75
N VAL A 42 10.84 -1.96 -4.02
CA VAL A 42 9.79 -1.96 -2.98
C VAL A 42 9.62 -3.34 -2.36
N LEU A 43 9.58 -4.39 -3.19
CA LEU A 43 9.52 -5.79 -2.73
C LEU A 43 10.76 -6.18 -1.91
N ARG A 44 11.93 -5.62 -2.24
CA ARG A 44 13.18 -5.77 -1.45
C ARG A 44 13.28 -4.84 -0.24
N ARG A 45 12.23 -4.07 0.07
CA ARG A 45 12.18 -3.11 1.20
C ARG A 45 13.25 -2.02 1.14
N GLN A 46 13.65 -1.61 -0.05
CA GLN A 46 14.65 -0.56 -0.28
C GLN A 46 14.04 0.85 -0.40
N SER A 47 12.72 0.98 -0.27
CA SER A 47 11.98 2.23 -0.43
C SER A 47 11.37 2.73 0.89
N ARG A 48 11.02 4.02 0.93
CA ARG A 48 10.48 4.71 2.10
C ARG A 48 9.02 5.16 1.86
N PRO A 49 8.25 5.49 2.92
CA PRO A 49 6.90 6.03 2.77
C PRO A 49 6.89 7.32 1.92
N PRO A 50 5.89 7.53 1.05
CA PRO A 50 4.67 6.74 0.88
C PRO A 50 4.77 5.56 -0.10
N VAL A 51 5.88 5.38 -0.80
CA VAL A 51 6.08 4.34 -1.84
C VAL A 51 6.83 3.13 -1.26
N CYS A 52 6.26 2.51 -0.23
CA CYS A 52 6.86 1.37 0.49
C CYS A 52 5.99 0.11 0.42
N LEU A 53 6.58 -1.04 0.77
CA LEU A 53 5.91 -2.35 0.73
C LEU A 53 4.60 -2.37 1.53
N TYR A 54 4.61 -1.77 2.73
CA TYR A 54 3.43 -1.66 3.58
C TYR A 54 2.28 -0.91 2.89
N ASN A 55 2.57 0.26 2.30
CA ASN A 55 1.56 1.01 1.58
C ASN A 55 1.11 0.33 0.28
N PHE A 56 2.00 -0.44 -0.36
CA PHE A 56 1.66 -1.24 -1.52
C PHE A 56 0.66 -2.34 -1.15
N TYR A 57 0.90 -3.04 -0.03
CA TYR A 57 -0.04 -4.02 0.51
C TYR A 57 -1.42 -3.41 0.81
N ILE A 58 -1.46 -2.25 1.50
CA ILE A 58 -2.73 -1.54 1.77
C ILE A 58 -3.49 -1.25 0.48
N VAL A 59 -2.80 -0.76 -0.55
CA VAL A 59 -3.46 -0.43 -1.83
C VAL A 59 -3.95 -1.67 -2.55
N LEU A 60 -3.18 -2.76 -2.55
CA LEU A 60 -3.62 -4.03 -3.13
C LEU A 60 -4.86 -4.58 -2.43
N ARG A 61 -4.88 -4.56 -1.10
CA ARG A 61 -6.00 -5.04 -0.30
C ARG A 61 -7.25 -4.16 -0.43
N ASP A 62 -7.12 -2.86 -0.20
CA ASP A 62 -8.28 -1.97 -0.05
C ASP A 62 -8.85 -1.47 -1.39
N ARG A 63 -8.09 -1.61 -2.50
CA ARG A 63 -8.44 -0.98 -3.80
C ARG A 63 -8.48 -1.92 -4.98
N LEU A 64 -7.65 -2.96 -4.96
CA LEU A 64 -7.49 -3.88 -6.08
C LEU A 64 -8.00 -5.30 -5.74
N GLU A 65 -8.16 -5.63 -4.45
CA GLU A 65 -8.54 -6.98 -3.97
C GLU A 65 -7.55 -8.05 -4.48
N LEU A 66 -6.26 -7.68 -4.53
CA LEU A 66 -5.15 -8.49 -5.05
C LEU A 66 -4.09 -8.79 -3.98
N GLU A 67 -4.43 -8.70 -2.70
CA GLU A 67 -3.50 -8.94 -1.60
C GLU A 67 -2.95 -10.38 -1.60
N THR A 68 -3.74 -11.35 -2.04
CA THR A 68 -3.35 -12.76 -2.12
C THR A 68 -2.16 -12.99 -3.05
N LEU A 69 -2.02 -12.18 -4.10
CA LEU A 69 -0.87 -12.22 -5.01
C LEU A 69 0.42 -11.78 -4.31
N LEU A 70 0.36 -10.69 -3.54
CA LEU A 70 1.52 -10.19 -2.83
C LEU A 70 1.91 -11.14 -1.68
N ASP A 71 0.93 -11.65 -0.95
CA ASP A 71 1.14 -12.61 0.14
C ASP A 71 1.83 -13.89 -0.39
N PHE A 72 1.30 -14.48 -1.46
CA PHE A 72 1.93 -15.65 -2.11
C PHE A 72 3.36 -15.36 -2.56
N TRP A 73 3.59 -14.21 -3.21
CA TRP A 73 4.93 -13.86 -3.67
C TRP A 73 5.91 -13.73 -2.51
N LEU A 74 5.49 -13.11 -1.40
CA LEU A 74 6.30 -12.95 -0.19
C LEU A 74 6.61 -14.29 0.48
N ASP A 75 5.60 -15.16 0.61
CA ASP A 75 5.76 -16.49 1.21
C ASP A 75 6.71 -17.38 0.40
N VAL A 76 6.59 -17.37 -0.93
CA VAL A 76 7.52 -18.10 -1.82
C VAL A 76 8.94 -17.52 -1.72
N GLN A 77 9.10 -16.19 -1.63
CA GLN A 77 10.43 -15.60 -1.41
C GLN A 77 11.03 -16.01 -0.07
N GLN A 78 10.22 -16.04 0.99
CA GLN A 78 10.66 -16.51 2.29
C GLN A 78 11.08 -17.98 2.23
N ALA A 79 10.32 -18.83 1.52
CA ALA A 79 10.67 -20.24 1.32
C ALA A 79 12.02 -20.37 0.62
N LYS A 80 12.24 -19.62 -0.46
CA LYS A 80 13.51 -19.59 -1.21
C LYS A 80 14.69 -19.14 -0.34
N VAL A 81 14.51 -18.15 0.54
CA VAL A 81 15.55 -17.69 1.48
C VAL A 81 15.85 -18.75 2.54
N LEU A 82 14.83 -19.36 3.14
CA LEU A 82 14.98 -20.43 4.12
C LEU A 82 15.68 -21.65 3.50
N TYR A 83 15.33 -22.00 2.26
CA TYR A 83 15.93 -23.11 1.53
C TYR A 83 17.43 -22.89 1.27
N LYS A 84 17.81 -21.68 0.81
CA LYS A 84 19.22 -21.31 0.65
C LYS A 84 20.00 -21.40 1.96
N ARG A 85 19.38 -21.03 3.09
CA ARG A 85 19.99 -21.16 4.41
C ARG A 85 20.16 -22.63 4.82
N HIS A 86 19.15 -23.46 4.59
CA HIS A 86 19.19 -24.89 4.83
C HIS A 86 20.35 -25.57 4.08
N ILE A 87 20.50 -25.30 2.77
CA ILE A 87 21.60 -25.85 1.96
C ILE A 87 22.96 -25.42 2.53
N LYS A 88 23.12 -24.12 2.87
CA LYS A 88 24.38 -23.63 3.45
C LYS A 88 24.73 -24.35 4.76
N GLN A 89 23.73 -24.61 5.60
CA GLN A 89 23.91 -25.34 6.86
C GLN A 89 24.29 -26.81 6.61
N SER A 90 23.64 -27.49 5.65
CA SER A 90 24.00 -28.86 5.29
C SER A 90 25.41 -28.97 4.70
N THR A 91 25.80 -28.03 3.83
CA THR A 91 27.16 -27.99 3.25
C THR A 91 28.21 -27.72 4.32
N LYS A 92 27.95 -26.78 5.25
CA LYS A 92 28.87 -26.52 6.37
C LYS A 92 29.05 -27.76 7.26
N LYS A 93 27.95 -28.43 7.62
CA LYS A 93 27.97 -29.66 8.44
C LYS A 93 28.71 -30.81 7.73
N SER A 94 28.59 -30.92 6.42
CA SER A 94 29.34 -31.89 5.62
C SER A 94 30.84 -31.58 5.63
N ASN A 95 31.22 -30.31 5.43
CA ASN A 95 32.62 -29.90 5.40
C ASN A 95 33.34 -30.06 6.76
N THR A 96 32.63 -29.84 7.87
CA THR A 96 33.18 -30.07 9.22
C THR A 96 33.40 -31.56 9.53
N ARG A 97 32.70 -32.48 8.85
CA ARG A 97 32.93 -33.93 9.01
C ARG A 97 34.16 -34.43 8.24
N ASN A 98 34.64 -33.66 7.26
CA ASN A 98 35.80 -34.02 6.42
C ASN A 98 37.11 -33.40 6.91
N MET A 99 37.11 -32.71 8.06
CA MET A 99 38.30 -32.11 8.65
C MET A 99 38.56 -32.78 10.00
N THR A 100 39.63 -33.57 10.07
CA THR A 100 40.13 -34.24 11.27
C THR A 100 40.31 -33.23 12.42
N PRO A 101 39.93 -33.55 13.67
CA PRO A 101 40.00 -32.59 14.77
C PRO A 101 41.45 -32.41 15.26
N PRO A 102 41.94 -31.18 15.47
CA PRO A 102 42.85 -30.93 16.57
C PRO A 102 42.04 -30.61 17.84
N LEU A 103 42.59 -31.04 18.98
CA LEU A 103 42.12 -30.82 20.35
C LEU A 103 41.56 -29.41 20.64
N SER A 104 40.55 -29.33 21.51
CA SER A 104 39.79 -28.16 21.97
C SER A 104 40.60 -27.10 22.77
N PRO A 105 39.98 -26.03 23.34
CA PRO A 105 39.51 -24.81 22.67
C PRO A 105 40.06 -23.52 23.33
N ALA A 106 39.88 -22.34 22.70
CA ALA A 106 39.98 -21.05 23.37
C ALA A 106 38.86 -20.10 22.87
N PRO A 107 38.25 -19.27 23.74
CA PRO A 107 37.12 -18.43 23.37
C PRO A 107 37.61 -17.10 22.79
N THR A 108 37.26 -16.80 21.55
CA THR A 108 37.41 -15.44 21.01
C THR A 108 36.05 -14.93 20.54
N THR A 109 35.57 -13.98 21.34
CA THR A 109 34.49 -13.02 21.14
C THR A 109 34.40 -12.53 19.69
N MET A 110 33.23 -12.66 19.02
CA MET A 110 32.96 -11.96 17.76
C MET A 110 31.48 -11.56 17.60
N SER A 111 31.32 -10.23 17.48
CA SER A 111 30.36 -9.38 16.76
C SER A 111 28.86 -9.40 17.06
N HIS A 112 28.43 -8.25 17.58
CA HIS A 112 27.12 -7.90 18.17
C HIS A 112 26.13 -7.24 17.17
N ASP A 113 26.39 -7.28 15.86
CA ASP A 113 25.68 -6.41 14.89
C ASP A 113 24.56 -7.07 14.06
N GLN A 114 24.35 -8.40 14.15
CA GLN A 114 23.33 -9.08 13.33
C GLN A 114 21.98 -9.32 14.03
N GLN A 115 21.85 -9.00 15.31
CA GLN A 115 20.64 -9.32 16.10
C GLN A 115 19.47 -8.35 15.91
N LEU A 116 19.71 -7.10 15.47
CA LEU A 116 18.65 -6.08 15.38
C LEU A 116 17.65 -6.27 14.23
N THR A 117 17.95 -7.13 13.24
CA THR A 117 17.04 -7.34 12.10
C THR A 117 15.95 -8.38 12.37
N HIS A 118 16.09 -9.22 13.40
CA HIS A 118 15.18 -10.33 13.65
C HIS A 118 14.07 -10.01 14.68
N SER A 119 14.31 -9.06 15.58
CA SER A 119 13.34 -8.65 16.60
C SER A 119 12.24 -7.73 16.05
N LEU A 120 12.53 -6.92 15.03
CA LEU A 120 11.53 -6.05 14.39
C LEU A 120 10.67 -6.79 13.34
N LEU A 121 11.09 -7.99 12.92
CA LEU A 121 10.36 -8.83 11.96
C LEU A 121 9.17 -9.56 12.59
N MET A 122 9.20 -9.82 13.91
CA MET A 122 8.08 -10.43 14.64
C MET A 122 7.01 -9.40 15.09
N LEU A 123 7.36 -8.13 15.27
CA LEU A 123 6.38 -7.08 15.61
C LEU A 123 5.51 -6.64 14.42
N ALA A 124 5.89 -6.94 13.18
CA ALA A 124 5.14 -6.54 11.99
C ALA A 124 4.08 -7.56 11.53
N SER A 125 4.03 -8.75 12.13
CA SER A 125 3.05 -9.81 11.82
C SER A 125 1.88 -9.91 12.82
N GLY A 126 1.78 -8.99 13.78
CA GLY A 126 0.69 -8.97 14.75
C GLY A 126 -0.40 -7.96 14.39
N ASN A 127 -1.36 -8.32 13.52
CA ASN A 127 -2.77 -8.00 13.77
C ASN A 127 -3.72 -8.79 12.86
N SER A 128 -4.32 -9.85 13.39
CA SER A 128 -5.59 -10.41 12.93
C SER A 128 -6.22 -11.11 14.12
N SER A 129 -7.14 -10.41 14.78
CA SER A 129 -7.97 -10.90 15.87
C SER A 129 -9.18 -11.64 15.31
N VAL A 130 -9.18 -12.99 15.37
CA VAL A 130 -10.38 -13.82 15.51
C VAL A 130 -10.01 -15.06 16.35
N ALA A 131 -10.96 -15.48 17.18
CA ALA A 131 -10.80 -16.29 18.38
C ALA A 131 -10.56 -17.81 18.19
N ARG A 132 -10.07 -18.40 19.29
CA ARG A 132 -9.84 -19.81 19.66
C ARG A 132 -10.93 -20.82 19.22
N PRO A 133 -10.57 -22.12 19.13
CA PRO A 133 -10.90 -23.01 20.25
C PRO A 133 -9.71 -23.80 20.80
N SER A 134 -9.92 -24.26 22.02
CA SER A 134 -8.99 -24.78 23.02
C SER A 134 -8.97 -26.31 23.09
N VAL A 135 -7.78 -26.92 23.12
CA VAL A 135 -7.46 -28.17 23.87
C VAL A 135 -5.95 -28.14 24.18
N GLY A 136 -5.54 -28.11 25.45
CA GLY A 136 -4.83 -29.25 26.04
C GLY A 136 -3.47 -28.84 26.64
N THR A 137 -3.47 -28.62 27.95
CA THR A 137 -2.36 -28.30 28.86
C THR A 137 -1.19 -29.29 28.80
N VAL A 138 0.05 -28.81 28.60
CA VAL A 138 1.25 -29.26 29.36
C VAL A 138 2.29 -28.13 29.49
N GLY A 139 2.51 -27.71 30.75
CA GLY A 139 3.80 -27.34 31.39
C GLY A 139 4.89 -26.54 30.68
N SER A 140 5.01 -25.27 31.08
CA SER A 140 6.21 -24.63 31.69
C SER A 140 7.61 -24.81 31.04
N HIS A 141 8.14 -23.75 30.43
CA HIS A 141 9.31 -23.00 30.94
C HIS A 141 9.59 -21.77 30.06
N GLY A 142 9.61 -20.60 30.69
CA GLY A 142 10.08 -19.37 30.07
C GLY A 142 11.59 -19.40 29.91
N SER A 143 12.07 -19.23 28.68
CA SER A 143 13.45 -18.86 28.40
C SER A 143 13.46 -17.97 27.16
N ASN A 144 13.72 -16.69 27.40
CA ASN A 144 14.08 -15.71 26.38
C ASN A 144 15.43 -16.12 25.77
N ASN A 145 15.41 -16.90 24.69
CA ASN A 145 16.59 -17.14 23.85
C ASN A 145 16.16 -16.99 22.39
N THR A 146 16.66 -15.94 21.75
CA THR A 146 16.69 -15.80 20.29
C THR A 146 17.55 -16.92 19.72
N THR A 147 16.97 -18.09 19.52
CA THR A 147 17.65 -19.22 18.87
C THR A 147 17.78 -18.94 17.39
N SER A 148 19.01 -18.99 16.88
CA SER A 148 19.28 -19.36 15.49
C SER A 148 18.65 -20.74 15.23
N THR A 149 17.36 -20.76 14.90
CA THR A 149 16.62 -22.00 14.64
C THR A 149 17.29 -22.72 13.48
N VAL A 150 17.84 -23.90 13.76
CA VAL A 150 18.32 -24.81 12.72
C VAL A 150 17.13 -25.11 11.82
N VAL A 151 17.22 -24.72 10.55
CA VAL A 151 16.16 -25.01 9.59
C VAL A 151 16.25 -26.52 9.36
N THR A 152 15.20 -27.25 9.75
CA THR A 152 15.14 -28.70 9.59
C THR A 152 14.44 -29.02 8.26
N ARG A 153 14.84 -30.12 7.61
CA ARG A 153 14.20 -30.57 6.36
C ARG A 153 12.68 -30.73 6.49
N ALA A 154 12.21 -31.25 7.61
CA ALA A 154 10.77 -31.40 7.90
C ALA A 154 10.05 -30.04 7.95
N ALA A 155 10.62 -29.05 8.63
CA ALA A 155 10.06 -27.69 8.69
C ALA A 155 10.04 -27.01 7.30
N MET A 156 11.01 -27.30 6.43
CA MET A 156 10.99 -26.82 5.04
C MET A 156 9.83 -27.42 4.25
N GLN A 157 9.64 -28.73 4.37
CA GLN A 157 8.57 -29.45 3.70
C GLN A 157 7.19 -28.95 4.18
N GLU A 158 7.00 -28.81 5.49
CA GLU A 158 5.78 -28.27 6.08
C GLU A 158 5.48 -26.85 5.57
N PHE A 159 6.50 -25.99 5.46
CA PHE A 159 6.32 -24.64 4.94
C PHE A 159 5.91 -24.61 3.46
N ILE A 160 6.53 -25.46 2.64
CA ILE A 160 6.19 -25.61 1.21
C ILE A 160 4.78 -26.16 1.03
N GLU A 161 4.42 -27.17 1.82
CA GLU A 161 3.08 -27.77 1.84
C GLU A 161 2.03 -26.74 2.28
N HIS A 162 2.32 -25.96 3.32
CA HIS A 162 1.45 -24.89 3.77
C HIS A 162 1.20 -23.85 2.66
N ILE A 163 2.23 -23.43 1.91
CA ILE A 163 2.06 -22.53 0.75
C ILE A 163 1.14 -23.18 -0.29
N TYR A 164 1.36 -24.45 -0.63
CA TYR A 164 0.52 -25.16 -1.60
C TYR A 164 -0.96 -25.24 -1.15
N LEU A 165 -1.20 -25.69 0.08
CA LEU A 165 -2.54 -25.82 0.67
C LEU A 165 -3.26 -24.48 0.79
N ARG A 166 -2.51 -23.40 1.05
CA ARG A 166 -3.08 -22.07 1.30
C ARG A 166 -3.50 -21.34 0.01
N TYR A 167 -2.77 -21.57 -1.07
CA TYR A 167 -2.79 -20.69 -2.25
C TYR A 167 -3.16 -21.41 -3.55
N ILE A 168 -2.85 -22.71 -3.69
CA ILE A 168 -2.96 -23.46 -4.95
C ILE A 168 -4.14 -24.43 -4.94
N VAL A 169 -4.43 -25.05 -3.80
CA VAL A 169 -5.54 -26.02 -3.66
C VAL A 169 -6.89 -25.36 -3.96
N PRO A 170 -7.80 -26.04 -4.69
CA PRO A 170 -9.12 -25.51 -4.98
C PRO A 170 -9.91 -25.28 -3.68
N ASN A 171 -10.61 -24.15 -3.58
CA ASN A 171 -11.32 -23.68 -2.39
C ASN A 171 -10.41 -23.39 -1.18
N ALA A 172 -9.12 -23.13 -1.40
CA ALA A 172 -8.25 -22.67 -0.32
C ALA A 172 -8.64 -21.27 0.16
N GLU A 173 -8.38 -20.96 1.44
CA GLU A 173 -8.76 -19.67 2.05
C GLU A 173 -8.17 -18.46 1.30
N LYS A 174 -6.99 -18.61 0.68
CA LYS A 174 -6.37 -17.59 -0.17
C LYS A 174 -6.07 -18.13 -1.58
N GLU A 175 -7.01 -18.86 -2.16
CA GLU A 175 -6.84 -19.39 -3.52
C GLU A 175 -6.45 -18.29 -4.54
N LEU A 176 -5.39 -18.51 -5.32
CA LEU A 176 -4.98 -17.59 -6.38
C LEU A 176 -5.87 -17.75 -7.61
N MET A 177 -7.07 -17.16 -7.56
CA MET A 177 -8.02 -17.15 -8.68
C MET A 177 -7.42 -16.66 -10.00
N HIS A 178 -6.43 -15.76 -9.93
CA HIS A 178 -5.78 -15.15 -11.10
C HIS A 178 -4.74 -16.06 -11.78
N LEU A 179 -4.34 -17.17 -11.18
CA LEU A 179 -3.32 -18.06 -11.75
C LEU A 179 -3.93 -19.00 -12.81
N PRO A 180 -3.39 -19.08 -14.03
CA PRO A 180 -3.82 -20.06 -15.04
C PRO A 180 -3.90 -21.50 -14.52
N LEU A 181 -4.96 -22.22 -14.91
CA LEU A 181 -5.21 -23.60 -14.48
C LEU A 181 -4.03 -24.52 -14.81
N SER A 182 -3.44 -24.35 -15.99
CA SER A 182 -2.27 -25.14 -16.41
C SER A 182 -1.08 -25.06 -15.44
N MET A 183 -0.87 -23.91 -14.78
CA MET A 183 0.19 -23.78 -13.77
C MET A 183 -0.22 -24.40 -12.42
N ARG A 184 -1.51 -24.34 -12.06
CA ARG A 184 -2.01 -24.99 -10.84
C ARG A 184 -1.93 -26.50 -10.95
N ASP A 185 -2.35 -27.04 -12.09
CA ASP A 185 -2.30 -28.46 -12.40
C ASP A 185 -0.85 -28.94 -12.43
N ALA A 186 0.05 -28.20 -13.08
CA ALA A 186 1.48 -28.53 -13.08
C ALA A 186 2.10 -28.55 -11.67
N ILE A 187 1.69 -27.65 -10.77
CA ILE A 187 2.13 -27.67 -9.37
C ILE A 187 1.52 -28.88 -8.65
N ALA A 188 0.22 -29.12 -8.80
CA ALA A 188 -0.47 -30.25 -8.18
C ALA A 188 0.12 -31.60 -8.60
N ASP A 189 0.45 -31.78 -9.87
CA ASP A 189 1.08 -32.98 -10.42
C ASP A 189 2.47 -33.22 -9.81
N GLN A 190 3.24 -32.15 -9.57
CA GLN A 190 4.55 -32.25 -8.89
C GLN A 190 4.39 -32.68 -7.43
N PHE A 191 3.37 -32.18 -6.72
CA PHE A 191 3.07 -32.64 -5.36
C PHE A 191 2.57 -34.09 -5.34
N ALA A 192 1.73 -34.50 -6.30
CA ALA A 192 1.22 -35.86 -6.39
C ALA A 192 2.31 -36.89 -6.74
N SER A 193 3.28 -36.50 -7.58
CA SER A 193 4.36 -37.39 -8.04
C SER A 193 5.49 -37.55 -7.02
N SER A 194 5.57 -36.68 -6.01
CA SER A 194 6.68 -36.65 -5.05
C SER A 194 6.48 -37.61 -3.87
N LYS A 195 7.21 -38.74 -3.86
CA LYS A 195 7.14 -39.74 -2.76
C LYS A 195 7.92 -39.34 -1.50
N THR A 196 8.90 -38.44 -1.62
CA THR A 196 9.86 -38.10 -0.55
C THR A 196 9.65 -36.70 0.04
N GLY A 197 8.54 -36.05 -0.32
CA GLY A 197 8.23 -34.68 0.06
C GLY A 197 9.05 -33.66 -0.72
N ILE A 198 8.42 -32.58 -1.17
CA ILE A 198 9.12 -31.49 -1.87
C ILE A 198 9.84 -30.63 -0.84
N THR A 199 11.15 -30.46 -1.04
CA THR A 199 11.99 -29.58 -0.20
C THR A 199 12.45 -28.32 -0.91
N ASP A 200 12.25 -28.23 -2.22
CA ASP A 200 12.93 -27.25 -3.09
C ASP A 200 11.90 -26.27 -3.67
N PRO A 201 11.74 -25.05 -3.09
CA PRO A 201 10.74 -24.09 -3.55
C PRO A 201 11.00 -23.57 -4.99
N PHE A 202 12.25 -23.67 -5.46
CA PHE A 202 12.64 -23.26 -6.81
C PHE A 202 12.12 -24.19 -7.90
N MET A 203 11.88 -25.46 -7.58
CA MET A 203 11.35 -26.39 -8.58
C MET A 203 9.86 -26.16 -8.81
N VAL A 204 9.13 -25.89 -7.72
CA VAL A 204 7.67 -25.95 -7.75
C VAL A 204 7.00 -24.62 -8.00
N PHE A 205 7.45 -23.56 -7.32
CA PHE A 205 6.74 -22.27 -7.36
C PHE A 205 7.38 -21.25 -8.30
N ASN A 206 8.44 -21.59 -9.03
CA ASN A 206 9.19 -20.59 -9.79
C ASN A 206 8.36 -19.92 -10.89
N ASP A 207 7.67 -20.74 -11.69
CA ASP A 207 6.88 -20.23 -12.81
C ASP A 207 5.67 -19.44 -12.33
N ALA A 208 4.95 -19.97 -11.34
CA ALA A 208 3.85 -19.26 -10.70
C ALA A 208 4.30 -17.95 -10.06
N GLN A 209 5.47 -17.92 -9.40
CA GLN A 209 6.01 -16.71 -8.80
C GLN A 209 6.38 -15.65 -9.85
N HIS A 210 6.97 -16.04 -10.98
CA HIS A 210 7.26 -15.12 -12.08
C HIS A 210 5.98 -14.55 -12.69
N TYR A 211 4.96 -15.38 -12.87
CA TYR A 211 3.66 -14.93 -13.34
C TYR A 211 3.01 -13.95 -12.38
N VAL A 212 3.01 -14.25 -11.08
CA VAL A 212 2.48 -13.36 -10.04
C VAL A 212 3.26 -12.05 -9.99
N HIS A 213 4.59 -12.09 -10.16
CA HIS A 213 5.40 -10.87 -10.26
C HIS A 213 4.99 -10.01 -11.47
N GLN A 214 4.72 -10.63 -12.62
CA GLN A 214 4.21 -9.93 -13.80
C GLN A 214 2.84 -9.28 -13.54
N LEU A 215 1.93 -9.96 -12.82
CA LEU A 215 0.66 -9.38 -12.40
C LEU A 215 0.86 -8.18 -11.46
N LEU A 216 1.73 -8.31 -10.46
CA LEU A 216 2.08 -7.21 -9.55
C LEU A 216 2.68 -6.03 -10.32
N GLN A 217 3.54 -6.30 -11.32
CA GLN A 217 4.11 -5.29 -12.19
C GLN A 217 3.04 -4.56 -13.02
N ALA A 218 2.00 -5.26 -13.48
CA ALA A 218 0.86 -4.65 -14.16
C ALA A 218 0.04 -3.73 -13.23
N THR A 219 0.00 -4.02 -11.92
CA THR A 219 -0.67 -3.17 -10.92
C THR A 219 0.16 -1.95 -10.47
N TRP A 220 1.47 -1.98 -10.69
CA TRP A 220 2.41 -0.93 -10.26
C TRP A 220 2.01 0.51 -10.62
N PRO A 221 1.60 0.84 -11.86
CA PRO A 221 1.19 2.22 -12.20
C PRO A 221 -0.03 2.70 -11.41
N TYR A 222 -0.94 1.80 -11.02
CA TYR A 222 -2.10 2.14 -10.18
C TYR A 222 -1.66 2.51 -8.76
N PHE A 223 -0.73 1.75 -8.20
CA PHE A 223 -0.16 2.05 -6.90
C PHE A 223 0.51 3.43 -6.86
N LEU A 224 1.35 3.74 -7.85
CA LEU A 224 1.99 5.05 -7.95
C LEU A 224 0.96 6.18 -8.06
N ARG A 225 -0.17 5.97 -8.74
CA ARG A 225 -1.26 6.96 -8.77
C ARG A 225 -1.87 7.20 -7.41
N TYR A 226 -2.12 6.16 -6.63
CA TYR A 226 -2.73 6.32 -5.32
C TYR A 226 -1.79 6.89 -4.25
N LYS A 227 -0.48 6.62 -4.33
CA LYS A 227 0.46 6.99 -3.25
C LYS A 227 1.56 7.99 -3.63
N ALA A 228 1.98 8.05 -4.89
CA ALA A 228 2.96 9.05 -5.34
C ALA A 228 2.30 10.34 -5.86
N LEU A 229 1.03 10.24 -6.29
CA LEU A 229 0.30 11.34 -6.90
C LEU A 229 -0.87 11.86 -6.05
N MET A 230 -1.40 11.05 -5.15
CA MET A 230 -2.52 11.42 -4.29
C MET A 230 -2.07 11.36 -2.83
N ASN A 231 -2.70 12.20 -2.00
CA ASN A 231 -2.38 12.28 -0.59
C ASN A 231 -3.50 11.71 0.29
N LEU A 232 -4.73 11.66 -0.24
CA LEU A 232 -5.93 11.26 0.49
C LEU A 232 -6.42 9.88 0.09
N THR A 233 -7.01 9.18 1.06
CA THR A 233 -7.79 7.97 0.90
C THR A 233 -9.16 8.27 0.28
N LEU A 234 -9.81 7.24 -0.29
CA LEU A 234 -11.12 7.41 -0.91
C LEU A 234 -12.20 7.84 0.07
N ASN A 235 -12.20 7.24 1.26
CA ASN A 235 -13.20 7.54 2.28
C ASN A 235 -13.12 9.01 2.68
N GLN A 236 -11.91 9.57 2.81
CA GLN A 236 -11.74 11.00 3.05
C GLN A 236 -12.08 11.87 1.84
N GLN A 237 -11.79 11.43 0.61
CA GLN A 237 -12.22 12.14 -0.60
C GLN A 237 -13.73 12.28 -0.64
N LEU A 238 -14.46 11.18 -0.42
CA LEU A 238 -15.92 11.16 -0.43
C LEU A 238 -16.49 11.99 0.72
N GLY A 239 -15.93 11.84 1.93
CA GLY A 239 -16.32 12.63 3.09
C GLY A 239 -16.12 14.14 2.87
N ARG A 240 -15.02 14.55 2.24
CA ARG A 240 -14.75 15.96 1.91
C ARG A 240 -15.64 16.51 0.81
N ILE A 241 -15.99 15.70 -0.18
CA ILE A 241 -16.97 16.10 -1.20
C ILE A 241 -18.33 16.36 -0.53
N ALA A 242 -18.80 15.43 0.31
CA ALA A 242 -20.06 15.58 1.02
C ALA A 242 -20.05 16.80 1.96
N ALA A 243 -19.00 16.96 2.78
CA ALA A 243 -18.84 18.10 3.66
C ALA A 243 -18.72 19.43 2.89
N GLY A 244 -18.02 19.42 1.75
CA GLY A 244 -17.87 20.58 0.88
C GLY A 244 -19.20 21.04 0.29
N LEU A 245 -20.01 20.10 -0.20
CA LEU A 245 -21.35 20.39 -0.72
C LEU A 245 -22.28 20.95 0.37
N ALA A 246 -22.25 20.38 1.58
CA ALA A 246 -23.02 20.87 2.71
C ALA A 246 -22.59 22.28 3.14
N ALA A 247 -21.27 22.54 3.22
CA ALA A 247 -20.74 23.85 3.57
C ALA A 247 -21.06 24.92 2.51
N LEU A 248 -21.04 24.55 1.21
CA LEU A 248 -21.46 25.46 0.14
C LEU A 248 -22.95 25.79 0.23
N LEU A 249 -23.81 24.81 0.53
CA LEU A 249 -25.24 25.04 0.73
C LEU A 249 -25.47 26.06 1.85
N VAL A 250 -24.86 25.83 3.02
CA VAL A 250 -24.98 26.74 4.17
C VAL A 250 -24.40 28.11 3.84
N GLY A 251 -23.21 28.16 3.23
CA GLY A 251 -22.54 29.41 2.89
C GLY A 251 -23.34 30.27 1.92
N PHE A 252 -23.87 29.66 0.86
CA PHE A 252 -24.75 30.36 -0.08
C PHE A 252 -26.07 30.79 0.57
N SER A 253 -26.69 29.95 1.39
CA SER A 253 -27.91 30.33 2.13
C SER A 253 -27.68 31.54 3.04
N VAL A 254 -26.55 31.59 3.76
CA VAL A 254 -26.18 32.72 4.62
C VAL A 254 -25.91 33.97 3.79
N GLU A 255 -25.09 33.89 2.75
CA GLU A 255 -24.80 35.04 1.86
C GLU A 255 -26.08 35.61 1.23
N PHE A 256 -26.93 34.76 0.64
CA PHE A 256 -28.19 35.23 0.05
C PHE A 256 -29.11 35.88 1.09
N SER A 257 -29.19 35.31 2.30
CA SER A 257 -29.98 35.90 3.39
C SER A 257 -29.46 37.29 3.79
N LEU A 258 -28.14 37.45 3.90
CA LEU A 258 -27.51 38.73 4.24
C LEU A 258 -27.68 39.79 3.13
N ILE A 259 -27.64 39.35 1.86
CA ILE A 259 -27.87 40.21 0.69
C ILE A 259 -29.33 40.69 0.65
N PHE A 260 -30.29 39.79 0.84
CA PHE A 260 -31.73 40.14 0.81
C PHE A 260 -32.16 40.99 2.01
N LEU A 261 -31.58 40.77 3.18
CA LEU A 261 -31.87 41.59 4.38
C LEU A 261 -31.22 42.99 4.29
N ASN A 262 -30.33 43.21 3.31
CA ASN A 262 -29.59 44.44 3.07
C ASN A 262 -28.93 45.00 4.35
N ILE A 263 -28.28 44.12 5.12
CA ILE A 263 -27.62 44.53 6.36
C ILE A 263 -26.49 45.51 6.04
N GLN A 264 -26.53 46.66 6.69
CA GLN A 264 -25.44 47.61 6.86
C GLN A 264 -24.91 47.40 8.29
N PRO A 265 -23.60 47.29 8.53
CA PRO A 265 -22.46 47.55 7.63
C PRO A 265 -22.00 46.35 6.77
N TRP A 266 -21.32 46.63 5.65
CA TRP A 266 -20.86 45.66 4.64
C TRP A 266 -20.00 44.51 5.19
N HIS A 267 -19.16 44.77 6.19
CA HIS A 267 -18.19 43.79 6.70
C HIS A 267 -18.83 42.55 7.32
N THR A 268 -20.09 42.62 7.77
CA THR A 268 -20.82 41.47 8.29
C THR A 268 -21.03 40.39 7.22
N ARG A 269 -21.02 40.77 5.93
CA ARG A 269 -21.14 39.84 4.79
C ARG A 269 -19.91 38.93 4.66
N ILE A 270 -18.73 39.37 5.07
CA ILE A 270 -17.48 38.59 5.00
C ILE A 270 -17.58 37.27 5.78
N TRP A 271 -18.43 37.20 6.81
CA TRP A 271 -18.65 35.96 7.56
C TRP A 271 -19.32 34.86 6.71
N GLY A 272 -20.09 35.20 5.69
CA GLY A 272 -20.67 34.26 4.73
C GLY A 272 -19.65 33.64 3.77
N VAL A 273 -18.54 34.34 3.52
CA VAL A 273 -17.45 33.87 2.66
C VAL A 273 -16.68 32.70 3.28
N LEU A 274 -16.58 32.63 4.61
CA LEU A 274 -15.83 31.58 5.31
C LEU A 274 -16.36 30.16 5.02
N PRO A 275 -17.67 29.85 5.19
CA PRO A 275 -18.20 28.54 4.83
C PRO A 275 -18.11 28.25 3.32
N ILE A 276 -18.16 29.28 2.47
CA ILE A 276 -17.95 29.11 1.01
C ILE A 276 -16.51 28.70 0.73
N PHE A 277 -15.53 29.37 1.32
CA PHE A 277 -14.11 29.01 1.16
C PHE A 277 -13.83 27.59 1.64
N VAL A 278 -14.32 27.23 2.83
CA VAL A 278 -14.22 25.86 3.36
C VAL A 278 -14.89 24.85 2.43
N GLY A 279 -16.07 25.19 1.90
CA GLY A 279 -16.81 24.37 0.95
C GLY A 279 -16.04 24.12 -0.35
N VAL A 280 -15.54 25.18 -0.99
CA VAL A 280 -14.70 25.09 -2.21
C VAL A 280 -13.42 24.30 -1.93
N TYR A 281 -12.75 24.57 -0.82
CA TYR A 281 -11.53 23.86 -0.43
C TYR A 281 -11.77 22.35 -0.27
N CYS A 282 -12.81 21.96 0.49
CA CYS A 282 -13.18 20.56 0.70
C CYS A 282 -13.59 19.87 -0.61
N LEU A 283 -14.35 20.57 -1.47
CA LEU A 283 -14.79 20.03 -2.75
C LEU A 283 -13.61 19.79 -3.71
N ILE A 284 -12.75 20.78 -3.89
CA ILE A 284 -11.60 20.67 -4.82
C ILE A 284 -10.55 19.68 -4.27
N SER A 285 -10.25 19.70 -2.97
CA SER A 285 -9.33 18.72 -2.36
C SER A 285 -9.88 17.28 -2.44
N GLY A 286 -11.19 17.10 -2.24
CA GLY A 286 -11.86 15.81 -2.40
C GLY A 286 -11.86 15.31 -3.85
N LEU A 287 -12.20 16.17 -4.82
CA LEU A 287 -12.24 15.80 -6.25
C LEU A 287 -10.85 15.51 -6.85
N THR A 288 -9.80 16.14 -6.33
CA THR A 288 -8.42 15.93 -6.77
C THR A 288 -7.70 14.83 -5.98
N GLY A 289 -8.22 14.45 -4.81
CA GLY A 289 -7.62 13.50 -3.88
C GLY A 289 -6.26 13.96 -3.33
N LEU A 290 -6.05 15.26 -3.30
CA LEU A 290 -4.86 15.91 -2.79
C LEU A 290 -5.29 17.01 -1.84
N ASP A 291 -4.75 17.00 -0.63
CA ASP A 291 -4.93 18.08 0.35
C ASP A 291 -3.67 18.95 0.35
N PRO A 292 -3.77 20.21 -0.13
CA PRO A 292 -2.62 21.10 -0.20
C PRO A 292 -2.02 21.44 1.17
N ILE A 293 -2.84 21.56 2.22
CA ILE A 293 -2.39 21.95 3.56
C ILE A 293 -1.55 20.84 4.18
N TRP A 294 -1.99 19.58 4.08
CA TRP A 294 -1.26 18.44 4.61
C TRP A 294 0.08 18.21 3.92
N VAL A 295 0.14 18.43 2.61
CA VAL A 295 1.39 18.30 1.86
C VAL A 295 2.33 19.48 2.13
N LEU A 296 1.84 20.72 2.03
CA LEU A 296 2.69 21.92 2.09
C LEU A 296 3.09 22.29 3.52
N ALA A 297 2.15 22.26 4.47
CA ALA A 297 2.40 22.67 5.84
C ALA A 297 2.94 21.52 6.71
N PHE A 298 2.40 20.31 6.55
CA PHE A 298 2.72 19.19 7.45
C PHE A 298 3.68 18.16 6.83
N ASN A 299 3.88 18.16 5.51
CA ASN A 299 4.66 17.15 4.79
C ASN A 299 4.22 15.71 5.10
N VAL A 300 2.90 15.52 5.18
CA VAL A 300 2.24 14.29 5.61
C VAL A 300 1.34 13.73 4.51
N SER A 301 1.31 12.41 4.42
CA SER A 301 0.46 11.65 3.52
C SER A 301 -0.41 10.63 4.24
N GLU A 302 -1.65 10.49 3.79
CA GLU A 302 -2.59 9.56 4.38
C GLU A 302 -2.33 8.13 3.90
N THR A 303 -2.28 7.19 4.84
CA THR A 303 -2.02 5.78 4.60
C THR A 303 -3.32 4.98 4.58
N THR A 304 -4.00 4.93 5.71
CA THR A 304 -5.39 4.52 5.89
C THR A 304 -6.20 5.69 6.44
N THR A 305 -7.52 5.56 6.51
CA THR A 305 -8.40 6.67 6.89
C THR A 305 -8.00 7.27 8.25
N PHE A 306 -7.64 8.55 8.27
CA PHE A 306 -7.10 9.29 9.44
C PHE A 306 -5.76 8.80 10.01
N HIS A 307 -5.04 7.92 9.31
CA HIS A 307 -3.69 7.50 9.68
C HIS A 307 -2.65 8.11 8.74
N PHE A 308 -1.67 8.78 9.32
CA PHE A 308 -0.79 9.69 8.60
C PHE A 308 0.67 9.23 8.67
N ASN A 309 1.34 9.14 7.52
CA ASN A 309 2.78 8.91 7.43
C ASN A 309 3.49 10.12 6.83
N ARG A 310 4.66 10.44 7.37
CA ARG A 310 5.55 11.46 6.78
C ARG A 310 6.05 11.02 5.40
N ILE A 311 6.12 11.98 4.48
CA ILE A 311 6.66 11.76 3.14
C ILE A 311 8.18 11.75 3.23
N GLN A 312 8.78 10.56 3.17
CA GLN A 312 10.23 10.34 3.30
C GLN A 312 10.89 9.95 1.97
N GLN A 313 10.13 9.40 1.02
CA GLN A 313 10.65 8.97 -0.26
C GLN A 313 11.16 10.18 -1.07
N PRO A 314 12.43 10.18 -1.54
CA PRO A 314 12.93 11.21 -2.43
C PRO A 314 12.08 11.25 -3.71
N ASN A 315 12.01 12.41 -4.36
CA ASN A 315 11.24 12.67 -5.57
C ASN A 315 9.71 12.69 -5.42
N VAL A 316 9.11 12.04 -4.41
CA VAL A 316 7.66 12.10 -4.18
C VAL A 316 7.21 13.46 -3.63
N ARG A 317 7.97 14.01 -2.68
CA ARG A 317 7.67 15.33 -2.09
C ARG A 317 7.55 16.46 -3.13
N PRO A 318 8.52 16.68 -4.03
CA PRO A 318 8.42 17.75 -5.02
C PRO A 318 7.22 17.58 -5.97
N ILE A 319 6.92 16.34 -6.37
CA ILE A 319 5.74 16.04 -7.22
C ILE A 319 4.44 16.45 -6.51
N LEU A 320 4.29 16.06 -5.24
CA LEU A 320 3.10 16.39 -4.46
C LEU A 320 3.02 17.89 -4.18
N SER A 321 4.12 18.57 -3.83
CA SER A 321 4.10 20.00 -3.53
C SER A 321 3.75 20.85 -4.75
N GLU A 322 4.32 20.53 -5.92
CA GLU A 322 4.03 21.25 -7.16
C GLU A 322 2.54 21.19 -7.51
N ARG A 323 1.95 20.00 -7.42
CA ARG A 323 0.52 19.80 -7.67
C ARG A 323 -0.34 20.43 -6.57
N SER A 324 0.12 20.41 -5.32
CA SER A 324 -0.57 21.06 -4.19
C SER A 324 -0.69 22.56 -4.39
N ILE A 325 0.35 23.22 -4.89
CA ILE A 325 0.33 24.65 -5.19
C ILE A 325 -0.72 24.94 -6.28
N VAL A 326 -0.75 24.13 -7.35
CA VAL A 326 -1.74 24.30 -8.42
C VAL A 326 -3.17 24.11 -7.89
N VAL A 327 -3.40 23.07 -7.08
CA VAL A 327 -4.72 22.82 -6.48
C VAL A 327 -5.12 23.97 -5.56
N LEU A 328 -4.21 24.48 -4.72
CA LEU A 328 -4.48 25.61 -3.85
C LEU A 328 -4.78 26.89 -4.65
N ALA A 329 -4.03 27.16 -5.73
CA ALA A 329 -4.28 28.30 -6.61
C ALA A 329 -5.66 28.22 -7.26
N VAL A 330 -6.09 27.03 -7.70
CA VAL A 330 -7.45 26.80 -8.23
C VAL A 330 -8.51 27.03 -7.16
N CYS A 331 -8.32 26.54 -5.93
CA CYS A 331 -9.23 26.81 -4.81
C CYS A 331 -9.40 28.32 -4.56
N LEU A 332 -8.28 29.05 -4.52
CA LEU A 332 -8.28 30.50 -4.30
C LEU A 332 -8.96 31.24 -5.45
N LEU A 333 -8.65 30.88 -6.71
CA LEU A 333 -9.25 31.50 -7.89
C LEU A 333 -10.78 31.33 -7.89
N ILE A 334 -11.28 30.11 -7.64
CA ILE A 334 -12.73 29.85 -7.58
C ILE A 334 -13.37 30.64 -6.43
N THR A 335 -12.72 30.69 -5.27
CA THR A 335 -13.24 31.45 -4.12
C THR A 335 -13.30 32.95 -4.43
N ILE A 336 -12.24 33.53 -5.00
CA ILE A 336 -12.19 34.95 -5.40
C ILE A 336 -13.29 35.26 -6.42
N LEU A 337 -13.48 34.38 -7.41
CA LEU A 337 -14.52 34.55 -8.42
C LEU A 337 -15.93 34.55 -7.79
N LEU A 338 -16.19 33.64 -6.84
CA LEU A 338 -17.46 33.63 -6.10
C LEU A 338 -17.62 34.91 -5.27
N ILE A 339 -16.58 35.37 -4.57
CA ILE A 339 -16.62 36.62 -3.80
C ILE A 339 -16.97 37.80 -4.72
N ILE A 340 -16.33 37.91 -5.90
CA ILE A 340 -16.63 38.99 -6.87
C ILE A 340 -18.10 38.95 -7.30
N ILE A 341 -18.66 37.76 -7.55
CA ILE A 341 -20.07 37.60 -7.91
C ILE A 341 -20.98 38.09 -6.78
N PHE A 342 -20.72 37.68 -5.53
CA PHE A 342 -21.51 38.14 -4.38
C PHE A 342 -21.35 39.64 -4.10
N CYS A 343 -20.18 40.21 -4.36
CA CYS A 343 -19.95 41.66 -4.30
C CYS A 343 -20.73 42.43 -5.37
N ALA A 344 -20.91 41.86 -6.56
CA ALA A 344 -21.61 42.50 -7.66
C ALA A 344 -23.15 42.49 -7.50
N LEU A 345 -23.70 41.63 -6.64
CA LEU A 345 -25.13 41.51 -6.43
C LEU A 345 -25.66 42.67 -5.56
N PRO A 346 -26.48 43.59 -6.11
CA PRO A 346 -27.05 44.69 -5.34
C PRO A 346 -28.09 44.14 -4.35
N GLY A 347 -27.99 44.58 -3.09
CA GLY A 347 -28.97 44.23 -2.06
C GLY A 347 -30.30 44.92 -2.35
N LYS A 348 -31.33 44.15 -2.69
CA LYS A 348 -32.72 44.62 -2.77
C LYS A 348 -33.48 44.03 -1.59
N ARG A 349 -34.01 44.89 -0.72
CA ARG A 349 -34.87 44.48 0.39
C ARG A 349 -36.15 43.92 -0.22
N LEU A 350 -36.43 42.64 0.05
CA LEU A 350 -37.67 41.98 -0.35
C LEU A 350 -38.84 42.48 0.49
#